data_AF-A0A0M3M626-F1
#
_entry.id   AF-A0A0M3M626-F1
#
_cell.length_a   1.000
_cell.length_b   1.000
_cell.length_c   1.000
_cell.angle_alpha   90.00
_cell.angle_beta   90.00
_cell.angle_gamma   90.00
#
_symmetry.space_group_name_H-M   'P 1'
#
loop_
_entity.id
_entity.type
_entity.pdbx_description
1 polymer ?
#
loop_
_entity_poly.entity_id
_entity_poly.type
_entity_poly.pdbx_seq_one_letter_code
_entity_poly.pdbx_strand_id
1 'polypeptide(L)'
;SLDSVVHNVPSTDANIFPEYILPGLNSVAHDKAVIVRTAYAEDIAQLADTALKFLEHSQNAFLKANETPRHSYESELSTLHDMVQQSVATLLSDPHNIVKQTLIQNGITKLCVFFGKQKANDVLLSHMITFLNDKQDKNLRGSFFDCIVGVATYIGIHSSPILTPLLQQGLTDPEEYVVRKAINTMSALTSSNLLQ
;
A
#
# COMPACT_ATOMS: atom_id res chain seq x y z
N SER A 1 -11.27 20.91 -2.95
CA SER A 1 -11.96 19.74 -2.38
C SER A 1 -12.69 19.08 -3.53
N LEU A 2 -12.11 17.98 -4.04
CA LEU A 2 -12.61 17.21 -5.19
C LEU A 2 -13.68 16.19 -4.76
N ASP A 3 -13.98 16.12 -3.46
CA ASP A 3 -14.90 15.16 -2.84
C ASP A 3 -16.39 15.40 -3.17
N SER A 4 -16.74 16.45 -3.93
CA SER A 4 -18.14 16.85 -4.15
C SER A 4 -18.69 16.59 -5.55
N VAL A 5 -17.98 15.90 -6.45
CA VAL A 5 -18.40 15.80 -7.87
C VAL A 5 -18.92 14.43 -8.29
N VAL A 6 -18.67 13.35 -7.54
CA VAL A 6 -19.11 12.01 -7.95
C VAL A 6 -20.12 11.45 -6.95
N HIS A 7 -21.38 11.89 -7.06
CA HIS A 7 -22.48 11.35 -6.25
C HIS A 7 -23.30 10.27 -6.96
N ASN A 8 -23.08 10.01 -8.25
CA ASN A 8 -23.69 8.92 -8.98
C ASN A 8 -22.75 8.46 -10.10
N VAL A 9 -22.15 7.28 -9.95
CA VAL A 9 -21.45 6.59 -11.04
C VAL A 9 -22.53 5.82 -11.82
N PRO A 10 -22.81 6.13 -13.10
CA PRO A 10 -23.69 5.32 -13.92
C PRO A 10 -23.20 3.86 -13.95
N SER A 11 -24.11 2.89 -13.98
CA SER A 11 -23.76 1.44 -14.03
C SER A 11 -22.88 1.07 -15.24
N THR A 12 -22.83 1.94 -16.26
CA THR A 12 -21.97 1.82 -17.45
C THR A 12 -20.51 2.20 -17.18
N ASP A 13 -20.22 2.95 -16.13
CA ASP A 13 -18.89 3.49 -15.81
C ASP A 13 -18.18 2.68 -14.71
N ALA A 14 -18.81 1.59 -14.27
CA ALA A 14 -18.32 0.67 -13.24
C ALA A 14 -16.86 0.26 -13.42
N ASN A 15 -16.44 0.03 -14.67
CA ASN A 15 -15.12 -0.49 -15.02
C ASN A 15 -14.16 0.58 -15.54
N ILE A 16 -14.42 1.87 -15.32
CA ILE A 16 -13.54 2.94 -15.79
C ILE A 16 -12.11 2.81 -15.23
N PHE A 17 -11.96 2.34 -13.99
CA PHE A 17 -10.66 2.13 -13.37
C PHE A 17 -9.85 1.01 -14.03
N PRO A 18 -10.34 -0.25 -14.05
CA PRO A 18 -9.58 -1.34 -14.66
C PRO A 18 -9.47 -1.23 -16.19
N GLU A 19 -10.42 -0.62 -16.89
CA GLU A 19 -10.39 -0.54 -18.36
C GLU A 19 -9.61 0.67 -18.90
N TYR A 20 -9.57 1.80 -18.19
CA TYR A 20 -9.01 3.05 -18.72
C TYR A 20 -7.99 3.72 -17.80
N ILE A 21 -8.33 3.94 -16.53
CA ILE A 21 -7.49 4.74 -15.62
C ILE A 21 -6.20 3.98 -15.27
N LEU A 22 -6.30 2.77 -14.69
CA LEU A 22 -5.13 2.00 -14.28
C LEU A 22 -4.24 1.58 -15.46
N PRO A 23 -4.78 1.14 -16.62
CA PRO A 23 -3.95 0.88 -17.80
C PRO A 23 -3.21 2.13 -18.29
N GLY A 24 -3.87 3.29 -18.30
CA GLY A 24 -3.25 4.56 -18.67
C GLY A 24 -2.09 4.95 -17.73
N LEU A 25 -2.22 4.63 -16.44
CA LEU A 25 -1.20 4.92 -15.43
C LEU A 25 -0.04 3.93 -15.39
N ASN A 26 -0.13 2.78 -16.06
CA ASN A 26 0.92 1.76 -16.04
C ASN A 26 2.28 2.27 -16.54
N SER A 27 2.25 3.19 -17.52
CA SER A 27 3.46 3.85 -18.04
C SER A 27 4.12 4.79 -17.02
N VAL A 28 3.33 5.38 -16.10
CA VAL A 28 3.79 6.36 -15.11
C VAL A 28 4.73 5.70 -14.10
N ALA A 29 4.47 4.45 -13.73
CA ALA A 29 5.36 3.65 -12.86
C ALA A 29 6.76 3.44 -13.47
N HIS A 30 6.91 3.61 -14.79
CA HIS A 30 8.13 3.39 -15.56
C HIS A 30 8.65 4.68 -16.20
N ASP A 31 8.09 5.85 -15.84
CA ASP A 31 8.50 7.12 -16.41
C ASP A 31 9.99 7.37 -16.17
N LYS A 32 10.68 8.03 -17.10
CA LYS A 32 12.12 8.30 -16.97
C LYS A 32 12.41 9.25 -15.80
N ALA A 33 11.51 10.20 -15.55
CA ALA A 33 11.67 11.20 -14.51
C ALA A 33 11.31 10.62 -13.14
N VAL A 34 12.30 10.64 -12.22
CA VAL A 34 12.11 10.17 -10.84
C VAL A 34 10.95 10.90 -10.17
N ILE A 35 10.82 12.22 -10.38
CA ILE A 35 9.75 13.02 -9.79
C ILE A 35 8.34 12.56 -10.21
N VAL A 36 8.17 12.09 -11.44
CA VAL A 36 6.88 11.57 -11.93
C VAL A 36 6.55 10.26 -11.20
N ARG A 37 7.53 9.36 -11.07
CA ARG A 37 7.36 8.11 -10.33
C ARG A 37 7.14 8.34 -8.83
N THR A 38 7.80 9.36 -8.25
CA THR A 38 7.58 9.78 -6.86
C THR A 38 6.16 10.30 -6.66
N ALA A 39 5.64 11.17 -7.53
CA ALA A 39 4.26 11.63 -7.46
C ALA A 39 3.28 10.45 -7.56
N TYR A 40 3.53 9.51 -8.48
CA TYR A 40 2.71 8.31 -8.60
C TYR A 40 2.74 7.43 -7.34
N ALA A 41 3.91 7.27 -6.71
CA ALA A 41 4.06 6.58 -5.43
C ALA A 41 3.28 7.25 -4.28
N GLU A 42 3.16 8.56 -4.30
CA GLU A 42 2.39 9.32 -3.30
C GLU A 42 0.88 9.07 -3.46
N ASP A 43 0.39 8.99 -4.70
CA ASP A 43 -1.04 8.99 -5.01
C ASP A 43 -1.65 7.59 -5.25
N ILE A 44 -0.86 6.57 -5.60
CA ILE A 44 -1.38 5.25 -6.02
C ILE A 44 -2.32 4.61 -4.99
N ALA A 45 -2.05 4.79 -3.69
CA ALA A 45 -2.90 4.24 -2.65
C ALA A 45 -4.27 4.92 -2.59
N GLN A 46 -4.33 6.22 -2.89
CA GLN A 46 -5.59 6.96 -3.00
C GLN A 46 -6.36 6.55 -4.26
N LEU A 47 -5.65 6.29 -5.36
CA LEU A 47 -6.25 5.77 -6.59
C LEU A 47 -6.86 4.37 -6.37
N ALA A 48 -6.16 3.50 -5.65
CA ALA A 48 -6.65 2.16 -5.30
C ALA A 48 -7.91 2.22 -4.41
N ASP A 49 -7.90 3.07 -3.37
CA ASP A 49 -9.08 3.32 -2.52
C ASP A 49 -10.27 3.86 -3.33
N THR A 50 -10.01 4.78 -4.26
CA THR A 50 -11.06 5.32 -5.13
C THR A 50 -11.61 4.26 -6.08
N ALA A 51 -10.74 3.43 -6.68
CA ALA A 51 -11.15 2.32 -7.55
C ALA A 51 -12.05 1.32 -6.81
N LEU A 52 -11.69 0.96 -5.58
CA LEU A 52 -12.48 0.06 -4.73
C LEU A 52 -13.86 0.65 -4.43
N LYS A 53 -13.92 1.94 -4.05
CA LYS A 53 -15.21 2.62 -3.83
C LYS A 53 -16.07 2.60 -5.09
N PHE A 54 -15.50 2.86 -6.27
CA PHE A 54 -16.27 2.79 -7.52
C PHE A 54 -16.85 1.40 -7.78
N LEU A 55 -16.07 0.35 -7.55
CA LEU A 55 -16.53 -1.05 -7.64
C LEU A 55 -17.69 -1.32 -6.67
N GLU A 56 -17.57 -0.91 -5.40
CA GLU A 56 -18.62 -1.09 -4.40
C GLU A 56 -19.90 -0.31 -4.76
N HIS A 57 -19.78 0.92 -5.26
CA HIS A 57 -20.93 1.73 -5.69
C HIS A 57 -21.64 1.11 -6.89
N SER A 58 -20.88 0.63 -7.87
CA SER A 58 -21.39 -0.10 -9.03
C SER A 58 -22.19 -1.34 -8.59
N GLN A 59 -21.59 -2.18 -7.75
CA GLN A 59 -22.23 -3.39 -7.25
C GLN A 59 -23.53 -3.08 -6.50
N ASN A 60 -23.54 -2.04 -5.67
CA ASN A 60 -24.73 -1.58 -4.96
C ASN A 60 -25.81 -1.03 -5.90
N ALA A 61 -25.43 -0.38 -7.00
CA ALA A 61 -26.38 0.09 -8.01
C ALA A 61 -27.07 -1.07 -8.74
N PHE A 62 -26.32 -2.10 -9.15
CA PHE A 62 -26.89 -3.31 -9.75
C PHE A 62 -27.87 -4.02 -8.80
N LEU A 63 -27.51 -4.14 -7.51
CA LEU A 63 -28.39 -4.72 -6.49
C LEU A 63 -29.70 -3.93 -6.33
N LYS A 64 -29.64 -2.60 -6.37
CA LYS A 64 -30.85 -1.74 -6.29
C LYS A 64 -31.72 -1.84 -7.55
N ALA A 65 -31.11 -2.08 -8.71
CA ALA A 65 -31.81 -2.22 -9.99
C ALA A 65 -32.37 -3.64 -10.23
N ASN A 66 -32.09 -4.61 -9.34
CA ASN A 66 -32.34 -6.05 -9.56
C ASN A 66 -31.71 -6.57 -10.87
N GLU A 67 -30.57 -5.98 -11.26
CA GLU A 67 -29.80 -6.38 -12.43
C GLU A 67 -28.63 -7.27 -12.02
N THR A 68 -28.28 -8.22 -12.86
CA THR A 68 -27.08 -9.05 -12.68
C THR A 68 -25.87 -8.37 -13.34
N PRO A 69 -24.79 -8.08 -12.60
CA PRO A 69 -23.54 -7.59 -13.18
C PRO A 69 -22.99 -8.54 -14.26
N ARG A 70 -22.25 -8.00 -15.23
CA ARG A 70 -21.56 -8.82 -16.25
C ARG A 70 -20.42 -9.65 -15.66
N HIS A 71 -19.73 -9.13 -14.66
CA HIS A 71 -18.66 -9.80 -13.93
C HIS A 71 -19.00 -9.84 -12.45
N SER A 72 -18.53 -10.87 -11.73
CA SER A 72 -18.72 -10.93 -10.29
C SER A 72 -17.84 -9.87 -9.60
N TYR A 73 -18.33 -9.34 -8.48
CA TYR A 73 -17.56 -8.46 -7.59
C TYR A 73 -16.17 -9.02 -7.28
N GLU A 74 -16.08 -10.32 -7.00
CA GLU A 74 -14.81 -10.99 -6.69
C GLU A 74 -13.84 -10.98 -7.88
N SER A 75 -14.34 -11.19 -9.10
CA SER A 75 -13.51 -11.16 -10.32
C SER A 75 -13.00 -9.74 -10.61
N GLU A 76 -13.84 -8.72 -10.45
CA GLU A 76 -13.45 -7.32 -10.66
C GLU A 76 -12.48 -6.85 -9.56
N LEU A 77 -12.72 -7.25 -8.31
CA LEU A 77 -11.81 -6.98 -7.19
C LEU A 77 -10.45 -7.64 -7.40
N SER A 78 -10.41 -8.89 -7.85
CA SER A 78 -9.15 -9.58 -8.18
C SER A 78 -8.39 -8.83 -9.25
N THR A 79 -9.08 -8.37 -10.30
CA THR A 79 -8.48 -7.60 -11.39
C THR A 79 -7.87 -6.29 -10.89
N LEU A 80 -8.62 -5.54 -10.07
CA LEU A 80 -8.12 -4.31 -9.44
C LEU A 80 -6.89 -4.58 -8.58
N HIS A 81 -6.92 -5.64 -7.75
CA HIS A 81 -5.80 -6.02 -6.92
C HIS A 81 -4.55 -6.31 -7.75
N ASP A 82 -4.68 -7.06 -8.84
CA ASP A 82 -3.52 -7.48 -9.63
C ASP A 82 -2.87 -6.30 -10.35
N MET A 83 -3.68 -5.37 -10.89
CA MET A 83 -3.18 -4.16 -11.54
C MET A 83 -2.46 -3.22 -10.58
N VAL A 84 -3.04 -2.99 -9.40
CA VAL A 84 -2.42 -2.14 -8.37
C VAL A 84 -1.18 -2.83 -7.80
N GLN A 85 -1.20 -4.14 -7.58
CA GLN A 85 -0.05 -4.90 -7.11
C GLN A 85 1.13 -4.79 -8.08
N GLN A 86 0.90 -4.89 -9.39
CA GLN A 86 1.96 -4.74 -10.39
C GLN A 86 2.62 -3.35 -10.31
N SER A 87 1.81 -2.29 -10.19
CA SER A 87 2.31 -0.93 -10.05
C SER A 87 3.08 -0.73 -8.72
N VAL A 88 2.53 -1.22 -7.61
CA VAL A 88 3.16 -1.16 -6.27
C VAL A 88 4.50 -1.90 -6.27
N ALA A 89 4.56 -3.12 -6.83
CA ALA A 89 5.80 -3.90 -6.90
C ALA A 89 6.89 -3.19 -7.71
N THR A 90 6.50 -2.50 -8.79
CA THR A 90 7.40 -1.68 -9.62
C THR A 90 8.00 -0.55 -8.79
N LEU A 91 7.17 0.20 -8.08
CA LEU A 91 7.58 1.35 -7.26
C LEU A 91 8.43 0.93 -6.04
N LEU A 92 8.09 -0.18 -5.38
CA LEU A 92 8.88 -0.74 -4.26
C LEU A 92 10.26 -1.26 -4.73
N SER A 93 10.40 -1.56 -6.02
CA SER A 93 11.65 -2.01 -6.64
C SER A 93 12.40 -0.90 -7.38
N ASP A 94 11.99 0.37 -7.23
CA ASP A 94 12.60 1.49 -7.95
C ASP A 94 14.11 1.60 -7.68
N PRO A 95 14.94 1.99 -8.66
CA PRO A 95 16.35 2.26 -8.37
C PRO A 95 16.58 3.41 -7.39
N HIS A 96 15.62 4.35 -7.25
CA HIS A 96 15.75 5.51 -6.37
C HIS A 96 14.93 5.31 -5.10
N ASN A 97 15.62 5.34 -3.96
CA ASN A 97 14.99 5.09 -2.67
C ASN A 97 13.93 6.13 -2.28
N ILE A 98 13.95 7.34 -2.85
CA ILE A 98 12.89 8.33 -2.63
C ILE A 98 11.53 7.83 -3.09
N VAL A 99 11.44 7.10 -4.22
CA VAL A 99 10.18 6.54 -4.72
C VAL A 99 9.63 5.49 -3.75
N LYS A 100 10.51 4.60 -3.27
CA LYS A 100 10.16 3.58 -2.27
C LYS A 100 9.67 4.22 -0.96
N GLN A 101 10.42 5.21 -0.46
CA GLN A 101 10.11 5.95 0.76
C GLN A 101 8.77 6.66 0.66
N THR A 102 8.52 7.36 -0.45
CA THR A 102 7.25 8.04 -0.68
C THR A 102 6.07 7.07 -0.66
N LEU A 103 6.21 5.90 -1.32
CA LEU A 103 5.15 4.89 -1.36
C LEU A 103 4.83 4.35 0.04
N ILE A 104 5.83 4.00 0.83
CA ILE A 104 5.59 3.44 2.16
C ILE A 104 5.06 4.49 3.14
N GLN A 105 5.61 5.69 3.13
CA GLN A 105 5.22 6.76 4.06
C GLN A 105 3.78 7.23 3.81
N ASN A 106 3.35 7.30 2.56
CA ASN A 106 2.04 7.87 2.20
C ASN A 106 0.98 6.81 1.87
N GLY A 107 1.40 5.62 1.43
CA GLY A 107 0.49 4.62 0.85
C GLY A 107 0.25 3.38 1.67
N ILE A 108 1.18 2.97 2.54
CA ILE A 108 1.23 1.58 3.05
C ILE A 108 -0.05 1.14 3.77
N THR A 109 -0.59 1.96 4.67
CA THR A 109 -1.78 1.60 5.46
C THR A 109 -3.02 1.49 4.58
N LYS A 110 -3.19 2.40 3.61
CA LYS A 110 -4.30 2.35 2.65
C LYS A 110 -4.18 1.13 1.73
N LEU A 111 -2.96 0.80 1.30
CA LEU A 111 -2.69 -0.40 0.50
C LEU A 111 -2.95 -1.68 1.31
N CYS A 112 -2.62 -1.72 2.61
CA CYS A 112 -2.98 -2.83 3.47
C CYS A 112 -4.50 -3.05 3.51
N VAL A 113 -5.28 -1.98 3.69
CA VAL A 113 -6.74 -2.03 3.68
C VAL A 113 -7.26 -2.51 2.32
N PHE A 114 -6.75 -1.94 1.24
CA PHE A 114 -7.14 -2.28 -0.13
C PHE A 114 -6.89 -3.75 -0.47
N PHE A 115 -5.70 -4.29 -0.15
CA PHE A 115 -5.34 -5.67 -0.45
C PHE A 115 -5.95 -6.70 0.50
N GLY A 116 -6.36 -6.29 1.70
CA GLY A 116 -6.75 -7.24 2.74
C GLY A 116 -5.56 -7.85 3.47
N LYS A 117 -5.80 -8.45 4.65
CA LYS A 117 -4.75 -8.93 5.56
C LYS A 117 -3.75 -9.90 4.93
N GLN A 118 -4.25 -10.91 4.20
CA GLN A 118 -3.41 -11.96 3.63
C GLN A 118 -2.48 -11.40 2.54
N LYS A 119 -3.06 -10.74 1.54
CA LYS A 119 -2.30 -10.18 0.41
C LYS A 119 -1.38 -9.03 0.86
N ALA A 120 -1.78 -8.23 1.85
CA ALA A 120 -0.90 -7.23 2.47
C ALA A 120 0.34 -7.84 3.13
N ASN A 121 0.18 -8.97 3.85
CA ASN A 121 1.30 -9.68 4.46
C ASN A 121 2.27 -10.22 3.40
N ASP A 122 1.75 -10.78 2.30
CA ASP A 122 2.58 -11.38 1.25
C ASP A 122 3.31 -10.32 0.40
N VAL A 123 2.59 -9.26 0.01
CA VAL A 123 3.08 -8.23 -0.93
C VAL A 123 3.93 -7.18 -0.22
N LEU A 124 3.49 -6.66 0.93
CA LEU A 124 4.11 -5.46 1.51
C LEU A 124 5.22 -5.80 2.51
N LEU A 125 5.02 -6.82 3.35
CA LEU A 125 5.98 -7.15 4.41
C LEU A 125 7.33 -7.61 3.84
N SER A 126 7.30 -8.41 2.76
CA SER A 126 8.50 -8.91 2.09
C SER A 126 9.38 -7.76 1.56
N HIS A 127 8.77 -6.75 0.94
CA HIS A 127 9.47 -5.54 0.47
C HIS A 127 9.95 -4.65 1.62
N MET A 128 9.18 -4.54 2.70
CA MET A 128 9.60 -3.80 3.89
C MET A 128 10.88 -4.41 4.53
N ILE A 129 11.02 -5.73 4.53
CA ILE A 129 12.24 -6.41 4.99
C ILE A 129 13.44 -6.05 4.09
N THR A 130 13.26 -5.95 2.77
CA THR A 130 14.39 -5.58 1.89
C THR A 130 14.84 -4.13 2.13
N PHE A 131 13.93 -3.25 2.53
CA PHE A 131 14.25 -1.84 2.84
C PHE A 131 15.10 -1.70 4.09
N LEU A 132 14.79 -2.46 5.14
CA LEU A 132 15.62 -2.51 6.36
C LEU A 132 17.05 -3.00 6.07
N ASN A 133 17.24 -3.77 5.01
CA ASN A 133 18.54 -4.31 4.60
C ASN A 133 19.31 -3.39 3.62
N ASP A 134 18.81 -2.19 3.32
CA ASP A 134 19.55 -1.23 2.49
C ASP A 134 20.84 -0.78 3.20
N LYS A 135 21.99 -1.01 2.55
CA LYS A 135 23.31 -0.79 3.16
C LYS A 135 23.68 0.69 3.31
N GLN A 136 23.04 1.59 2.56
CA GLN A 136 23.50 2.97 2.40
C GLN A 136 22.47 3.97 2.91
N ASP A 137 21.19 3.74 2.65
CA ASP A 137 20.15 4.73 2.91
C ASP A 137 19.46 4.50 4.25
N LYS A 138 19.95 5.22 5.26
CA LYS A 138 19.33 5.24 6.59
C LYS A 138 17.90 5.78 6.61
N ASN A 139 17.50 6.60 5.63
CA ASN A 139 16.14 7.11 5.57
C ASN A 139 15.19 6.03 5.08
N LEU A 140 15.61 5.22 4.11
CA LEU A 140 14.84 4.04 3.69
C LEU A 140 14.72 3.02 4.82
N ARG A 141 15.82 2.69 5.49
CA ARG A 141 15.79 1.83 6.69
C ARG A 141 14.92 2.41 7.80
N GLY A 142 15.01 3.71 8.05
CA GLY A 142 14.18 4.40 9.03
C GLY A 142 12.69 4.39 8.67
N SER A 143 12.35 4.51 7.39
CA SER A 143 10.97 4.53 6.92
C SER A 143 10.25 3.20 7.13
N PHE A 144 10.98 2.07 7.17
CA PHE A 144 10.44 0.79 7.63
C PHE A 144 9.79 0.93 9.01
N PHE A 145 10.51 1.52 9.97
CA PHE A 145 10.06 1.66 11.37
C PHE A 145 8.88 2.62 11.53
N ASP A 146 8.80 3.66 10.71
CA ASP A 146 7.65 4.58 10.71
C ASP A 146 6.36 3.87 10.25
N CYS A 147 6.49 2.96 9.29
CA CYS A 147 5.36 2.33 8.61
C CYS A 147 4.89 1.05 9.31
N ILE A 148 5.81 0.29 9.92
CA ILE A 148 5.53 -1.06 10.40
C ILE A 148 4.50 -1.10 11.53
N VAL A 149 4.36 -0.01 12.30
CA VAL A 149 3.32 0.10 13.33
C VAL A 149 1.93 0.04 12.69
N GLY A 150 1.69 0.79 11.61
CA GLY A 150 0.42 0.79 10.90
C GLY A 150 0.08 -0.58 10.30
N VAL A 151 1.08 -1.22 9.69
CA VAL A 151 0.96 -2.56 9.11
C VAL A 151 0.67 -3.62 10.17
N ALA A 152 1.42 -3.60 11.28
CA ALA A 152 1.23 -4.53 12.39
C ALA A 152 -0.14 -4.36 13.06
N THR A 153 -0.64 -3.13 13.21
CA THR A 153 -2.00 -2.87 13.72
C THR A 153 -3.07 -3.48 12.81
N TYR A 154 -2.86 -3.46 11.50
CA TYR A 154 -3.80 -4.04 10.54
C TYR A 154 -3.75 -5.59 10.50
N ILE A 155 -2.55 -6.17 10.50
CA ILE A 155 -2.34 -7.63 10.47
C ILE A 155 -2.70 -8.25 11.84
N GLY A 156 -2.36 -7.58 12.93
CA GLY A 156 -2.52 -8.01 14.30
C GLY A 156 -1.29 -8.73 14.87
N ILE A 157 -1.45 -9.30 16.07
CA ILE A 157 -0.36 -9.91 16.86
C ILE A 157 0.34 -11.10 16.17
N HIS A 158 -0.29 -11.71 15.17
CA HIS A 158 0.33 -12.75 14.35
C HIS A 158 1.58 -12.29 13.59
N SER A 159 1.75 -10.97 13.42
CA SER A 159 2.97 -10.40 12.86
C SER A 159 4.15 -10.39 13.85
N SER A 160 3.92 -10.53 15.16
CA SER A 160 4.99 -10.40 16.18
C SER A 160 6.21 -11.28 15.91
N PRO A 161 6.10 -12.59 15.58
CA PRO A 161 7.28 -13.45 15.40
C PRO A 161 8.19 -13.00 14.27
N ILE A 162 7.62 -12.42 13.21
CA ILE A 162 8.41 -11.89 12.08
C ILE A 162 8.96 -10.49 12.37
N LEU A 163 8.28 -9.69 13.20
CA LEU A 163 8.72 -8.34 13.55
C LEU A 163 9.85 -8.33 14.57
N THR A 164 9.83 -9.20 15.57
CA THR A 164 10.84 -9.23 16.64
C THR A 164 12.29 -9.23 16.12
N PRO A 165 12.72 -10.12 15.20
CA PRO A 165 14.09 -10.09 14.69
C PRO A 165 14.41 -8.80 13.90
N LEU A 166 13.43 -8.22 13.21
CA LEU A 166 13.62 -6.96 12.45
C LEU A 166 13.78 -5.76 13.38
N LEU A 167 13.04 -5.73 14.49
CA LEU A 167 13.18 -4.72 15.53
C LEU A 167 14.55 -4.83 16.21
N GLN A 168 14.99 -6.04 16.53
CA GLN A 168 16.32 -6.30 17.08
C GLN A 168 17.43 -5.86 16.11
N GLN A 169 17.28 -6.13 14.81
CA GLN A 169 18.18 -5.61 13.77
C GLN A 169 18.22 -4.07 13.78
N GLY A 170 17.08 -3.40 13.95
CA GLY A 170 17.02 -1.94 14.06
C GLY A 170 17.77 -1.38 15.26
N LEU A 171 17.78 -2.09 16.39
CA LEU A 171 18.50 -1.68 17.60
C LEU A 171 20.03 -1.74 17.45
N THR A 172 20.52 -2.54 16.51
CA THR A 172 21.95 -2.71 16.23
C THR A 172 22.40 -1.99 14.96
N ASP A 173 21.54 -1.15 14.38
CA ASP A 173 21.87 -0.38 13.18
C ASP A 173 23.06 0.58 13.45
N PRO A 174 24.01 0.74 12.51
CA PRO A 174 25.13 1.66 12.68
C PRO A 174 24.71 3.13 12.78
N GLU A 175 23.52 3.48 12.31
CA GLU A 175 23.01 4.86 12.35
C GLU A 175 22.06 5.05 13.53
N GLU A 176 22.44 5.91 14.48
CA GLU A 176 21.59 6.26 15.64
C GLU A 176 20.19 6.74 15.25
N TYR A 177 20.05 7.32 14.06
CA TYR A 177 18.77 7.71 13.49
C TYR A 177 17.80 6.53 13.38
N VAL A 178 18.29 5.39 12.90
CA VAL A 178 17.50 4.17 12.72
C VAL A 178 17.24 3.51 14.07
N VAL A 179 18.26 3.42 14.93
CA VAL A 179 18.14 2.87 16.30
C VAL A 179 17.04 3.58 17.08
N ARG A 180 17.01 4.92 17.06
CA ARG A 180 15.97 5.71 17.72
C ARG A 180 14.57 5.39 17.17
N LYS A 181 14.42 5.22 15.86
CA LYS A 181 13.13 4.82 15.28
C LYS A 181 12.73 3.41 15.71
N ALA A 182 13.66 2.46 15.72
CA ALA A 182 13.41 1.11 16.21
C ALA A 182 12.91 1.09 17.66
N ILE A 183 13.54 1.86 18.56
CA ILE A 183 13.10 2.00 19.96
C ILE A 183 11.67 2.55 20.03
N ASN A 184 11.38 3.63 19.30
CA ASN A 184 10.04 4.24 19.28
C ASN A 184 8.99 3.26 18.74
N THR A 185 9.30 2.53 17.68
CA THR A 185 8.45 1.51 17.09
C THR A 185 8.19 0.36 18.07
N MET A 186 9.23 -0.14 18.76
CA MET A 186 9.06 -1.16 19.80
C MET A 186 8.13 -0.67 20.90
N SER A 187 8.34 0.55 21.41
CA SER A 187 7.45 1.14 22.41
C SER A 187 6.01 1.20 21.92
N ALA A 188 5.77 1.68 20.70
CA ALA A 188 4.43 1.80 20.13
C ALA A 188 3.73 0.44 19.96
N LEU A 189 4.46 -0.56 19.46
CA LEU A 189 3.93 -1.91 19.26
C LEU A 189 3.66 -2.61 20.60
N THR A 190 4.54 -2.46 21.60
CA THR A 190 4.31 -2.99 22.96
C THR A 190 3.10 -2.33 23.62
N SER A 191 2.97 -0.99 23.54
CA SER A 191 1.79 -0.29 24.05
C SER A 191 0.48 -0.72 23.36
N SER A 192 0.58 -1.22 22.13
CA SER A 192 -0.56 -1.72 21.36
C SER A 192 -0.81 -3.23 21.54
N ASN A 193 -0.05 -3.92 22.40
CA ASN A 193 -0.07 -5.39 22.56
C ASN A 193 0.15 -6.15 21.24
N LEU A 194 1.05 -5.64 20.39
CA LEU A 194 1.42 -6.24 19.09
C LEU A 194 2.78 -6.94 19.11
N LEU A 195 3.50 -6.88 20.24
CA LEU A 195 4.71 -7.65 20.51
C LEU A 195 4.49 -8.53 21.73
N GLN A 196 4.94 -9.79 21.65
CA GLN A 196 4.98 -10.75 22.75
C GLN A 196 6.38 -10.89 23.32
#